data_AF-K1TTI2-F1
#
_entry.id   AF-K1TTI2-F1
#
_cell.length_a   1.000
_cell.length_b   1.000
_cell.length_c   1.000
_cell.angle_alpha   90.00
_cell.angle_beta   90.00
_cell.angle_gamma   90.00
#
_symmetry.space_group_name_H-M   'P 1'
#
loop_
_entity.id
_entity.type
_entity.pdbx_description
1 polymer ?
#
loop_
_entity_poly.entity_id
_entity_poly.type
_entity_poly.pdbx_seq_one_letter_code
_entity_poly.pdbx_strand_id
1 'polypeptide(L)'
;FDDPTTQIATLGKAFTSMEAVKNPNSPKIVVDNQGFAMYFSRSIIPYVRGKEEEEWLKSFPYLKHLGIYAYRKEVLKEVTKLPQSSLEIAESLEQLRWLQNGYKIKVGTTDVETVGIDTPEDLQRAEDFLKNRK
;
A
#
# COMPACT_ATOMS: atom_id res chain seq x y z
N PHE A 1 -9.43 -1.36 -17.11
CA PHE A 1 -8.41 -0.31 -17.15
C PHE A 1 -8.39 0.27 -18.55
N ASP A 2 -8.44 1.59 -18.65
CA ASP A 2 -8.38 2.29 -19.94
C ASP A 2 -6.98 2.20 -20.54
N ASP A 3 -5.94 2.13 -19.69
CA ASP A 3 -4.57 1.81 -20.10
C ASP A 3 -4.41 0.29 -20.32
N PRO A 4 -4.16 -0.17 -21.57
CA PRO A 4 -3.99 -1.59 -21.90
C PRO A 4 -2.80 -2.24 -21.19
N THR A 5 -1.78 -1.46 -20.80
CA THR A 5 -0.55 -1.95 -20.16
C THR A 5 -0.71 -2.24 -18.67
N THR A 6 -1.77 -1.71 -18.04
CA THR A 6 -2.06 -1.98 -16.62
C THR A 6 -2.56 -3.40 -16.44
N GLN A 7 -1.81 -4.24 -15.73
CA GLN A 7 -2.14 -5.65 -15.45
C GLN A 7 -2.92 -5.80 -14.14
N ILE A 8 -2.41 -5.13 -13.10
CA ILE A 8 -2.92 -5.09 -11.74
C ILE A 8 -2.99 -3.62 -11.33
N ALA A 9 -3.99 -3.23 -10.56
CA ALA A 9 -4.06 -1.91 -9.96
C ALA A 9 -4.44 -1.99 -8.48
N THR A 10 -3.92 -1.06 -7.68
CA THR A 10 -4.28 -0.84 -6.28
C THR A 10 -4.43 0.66 -6.00
N LEU A 11 -4.79 1.01 -4.76
CA LEU A 11 -4.87 2.38 -4.29
C LEU A 11 -3.84 2.69 -3.21
N GLY A 12 -3.33 3.91 -3.24
CA GLY A 12 -2.53 4.53 -2.19
C GLY A 12 -3.21 5.77 -1.64
N LYS A 13 -2.98 6.07 -0.37
CA LYS A 13 -3.40 7.32 0.28
C LYS A 13 -2.19 7.98 0.94
N ALA A 14 -2.07 9.30 0.83
CA ALA A 14 -1.00 10.01 1.50
C ALA A 14 -1.10 9.87 3.03
N PHE A 15 0.03 9.63 3.70
CA PHE A 15 0.06 9.70 5.16
C PHE A 15 -0.04 11.16 5.64
N THR A 16 -0.68 11.35 6.79
CA THR A 16 -0.90 12.68 7.41
C THR A 16 -0.11 12.87 8.71
N SER A 17 0.48 11.82 9.26
CA SER A 17 1.34 11.88 10.45
C SER A 17 2.47 10.85 10.41
N MET A 18 3.60 11.18 11.03
CA MET A 18 4.72 10.23 11.17
C MET A 18 4.39 9.05 12.08
N GLU A 19 3.49 9.22 13.05
CA GLU A 19 2.96 8.11 13.85
C GLU A 19 2.31 7.05 12.96
N ALA A 20 1.48 7.47 12.00
CA ALA A 20 0.86 6.56 11.05
C ALA A 20 1.89 5.90 10.10
N VAL A 21 2.92 6.65 9.66
CA VAL A 21 4.01 6.11 8.83
C VAL A 21 4.78 5.00 9.58
N LYS A 22 5.04 5.21 10.87
CA LYS A 22 5.74 4.26 11.75
C LYS A 22 4.95 2.99 12.02
N ASN A 23 3.62 3.01 11.87
CA ASN A 23 2.79 1.85 12.11
C ASN A 23 3.08 0.73 11.07
N PRO A 24 3.57 -0.45 11.48
CA PRO A 24 3.84 -1.57 10.57
C PRO A 24 2.57 -2.21 10.00
N ASN A 25 1.39 -1.93 10.58
CA ASN A 25 0.09 -2.34 10.05
C ASN A 25 -0.43 -1.38 8.97
N SER A 26 0.30 -0.29 8.68
CA SER A 26 0.07 0.56 7.52
C SER A 26 1.25 0.41 6.55
N PRO A 27 1.20 -0.56 5.62
CA PRO A 27 2.29 -0.76 4.66
C PRO A 27 2.49 0.48 3.78
N LYS A 28 3.75 0.82 3.53
CA LYS A 28 4.19 1.91 2.67
C LYS A 28 4.34 1.40 1.24
N ILE A 29 4.08 2.27 0.27
CA ILE A 29 4.34 2.04 -1.16
C ILE A 29 5.38 3.04 -1.64
N VAL A 30 6.38 2.55 -2.39
CA VAL A 30 7.22 3.38 -3.25
C VAL A 30 6.80 3.15 -4.70
N VAL A 31 6.62 4.24 -5.46
CA VAL A 31 6.18 4.20 -6.86
C VAL A 31 7.22 4.84 -7.77
N ASP A 32 7.26 4.40 -9.02
CA ASP A 32 8.04 5.04 -10.08
C ASP A 32 7.34 6.31 -10.62
N ASN A 33 8.00 7.04 -11.51
CA ASN A 33 7.45 8.25 -12.14
C ASN A 33 6.22 8.00 -13.03
N GLN A 34 5.92 6.74 -13.35
CA GLN A 34 4.74 6.33 -14.09
C GLN A 34 3.63 5.83 -13.16
N GLY A 35 3.82 5.89 -11.83
CA GLY A 35 2.84 5.44 -10.85
C GLY A 35 2.71 3.92 -10.76
N PHE A 36 3.73 3.16 -11.15
CA PHE A 36 3.80 1.73 -10.84
C PHE A 36 4.54 1.50 -9.53
N ALA A 37 4.04 0.60 -8.70
CA ALA A 37 4.71 0.23 -7.46
C ALA A 37 6.07 -0.39 -7.75
N MET A 38 7.11 0.18 -7.15
CA MET A 38 8.45 -0.38 -7.12
C MET A 38 8.59 -1.36 -5.97
N TYR A 39 8.03 -1.05 -4.80
CA TYR A 39 8.07 -1.92 -3.63
C TYR A 39 6.97 -1.58 -2.60
N PHE A 40 6.60 -2.57 -1.79
CA PHE A 40 5.73 -2.43 -0.62
C PHE A 40 6.48 -2.90 0.61
N SER A 41 6.36 -2.20 1.74
CA SER A 41 7.01 -2.64 2.98
C SER A 41 6.26 -2.18 4.22
N ARG A 42 6.36 -2.97 5.29
CA ARG A 42 5.97 -2.53 6.63
C ARG A 42 6.99 -1.58 7.24
N SER A 43 8.24 -1.61 6.77
CA SER A 43 9.28 -0.63 7.13
C SER A 43 9.02 0.74 6.51
N ILE A 44 9.58 1.79 7.10
CA ILE A 44 9.45 3.15 6.57
C ILE A 44 10.30 3.28 5.30
N ILE A 45 9.63 3.42 4.15
CA ILE A 45 10.28 3.58 2.85
C ILE A 45 9.62 4.71 2.04
N PRO A 46 10.40 5.56 1.35
CA PRO A 46 11.87 5.57 1.34
C PRO A 46 12.45 6.17 2.63
N TYR A 47 13.74 5.93 2.87
CA TYR A 47 14.51 6.69 3.84
C TYR A 47 14.80 8.09 3.29
N VAL A 48 14.57 9.15 4.09
CA VAL A 48 14.83 10.54 3.68
C VAL A 48 16.19 10.98 4.21
N ARG A 49 17.22 10.86 3.38
CA ARG A 49 18.60 11.17 3.76
C ARG A 49 18.80 12.66 4.06
N GLY A 50 19.53 12.96 5.13
CA GLY A 50 19.93 14.33 5.49
C GLY A 50 18.82 15.15 6.14
N LYS A 51 17.77 14.48 6.61
CA LYS A 51 16.64 15.08 7.33
C LYS A 51 16.40 14.31 8.62
N GLU A 52 16.10 15.05 9.68
CA GLU A 52 15.59 14.45 10.91
C GLU A 52 14.20 13.86 10.65
N GLU A 53 13.85 12.81 11.37
CA GLU A 53 12.65 12.00 11.11
C GLU A 53 11.35 12.83 11.18
N GLU A 54 11.32 13.85 12.01
CA GLU A 54 10.20 14.79 12.18
C GLU A 54 9.96 15.65 10.92
N GLU A 55 10.98 15.82 10.06
CA GLU A 55 10.87 16.54 8.79
C GLU A 55 10.48 15.63 7.62
N TRP A 56 10.47 14.31 7.79
CA TRP A 56 10.34 13.38 6.68
C TRP A 56 9.02 13.54 5.92
N LEU A 57 7.89 13.63 6.63
CA LEU A 57 6.58 13.78 5.99
C LEU A 57 6.42 15.12 5.24
N LYS A 58 7.14 16.17 5.68
CA LYS A 58 7.19 17.46 4.98
C LYS A 58 8.08 17.40 3.74
N SER A 59 9.07 16.51 3.74
CA SER A 59 10.07 16.37 2.70
C SER A 59 9.69 15.34 1.64
N PHE A 60 8.89 14.33 2.00
CA PHE A 60 8.49 13.26 1.11
C PHE A 60 7.04 12.81 1.38
N PRO A 61 6.18 12.71 0.34
CA PRO A 61 4.80 12.27 0.49
C PRO A 61 4.72 10.73 0.55
N TYR A 62 4.88 10.16 1.75
CA TYR A 62 4.69 8.72 1.95
C TYR A 62 3.27 8.29 1.54
N LEU A 63 3.19 7.13 0.87
CA LEU A 63 1.91 6.53 0.47
C LEU A 63 1.62 5.29 1.31
N LYS A 64 0.45 5.29 1.95
CA LYS A 64 -0.16 4.13 2.60
C LYS A 64 -0.83 3.26 1.54
N HIS A 65 -0.58 1.96 1.57
CA HIS A 65 -1.31 1.00 0.76
C HIS A 65 -2.74 0.77 1.28
N LEU A 66 -3.71 0.79 0.37
CA LEU A 66 -5.09 0.37 0.62
C LEU A 66 -5.28 -1.00 -0.03
N GLY A 67 -5.64 -2.01 0.77
CA GLY A 67 -5.74 -3.43 0.35
C GLY A 67 -6.91 -3.75 -0.59
N ILE A 68 -7.09 -2.96 -1.64
CA ILE A 68 -8.08 -3.20 -2.69
C ILE A 68 -7.34 -3.35 -4.02
N TYR A 69 -7.69 -4.39 -4.77
CA TYR A 69 -7.03 -4.69 -6.03
C TYR A 69 -8.04 -4.86 -7.15
N ALA A 70 -7.64 -4.38 -8.33
CA ALA A 70 -8.26 -4.70 -9.59
C ALA A 70 -7.28 -5.49 -10.45
N TYR A 71 -7.78 -6.43 -11.23
CA TYR A 71 -6.97 -7.30 -12.08
C TYR A 71 -7.57 -7.39 -13.47
N ARG A 72 -6.71 -7.56 -14.49
CA ARG A 72 -7.17 -8.18 -15.73
C ARG A 72 -7.47 -9.65 -15.47
N LYS A 73 -8.54 -10.15 -16.10
CA LYS A 73 -9.02 -11.53 -15.91
C LYS A 73 -7.92 -12.59 -16.09
N GLU A 74 -7.14 -12.49 -17.16
CA GLU A 74 -6.10 -13.48 -17.45
C GLU A 74 -4.93 -13.38 -16.45
N VAL A 75 -4.55 -12.17 -16.06
CA VAL A 75 -3.54 -11.94 -15.01
C VAL A 75 -3.96 -12.56 -13.69
N LEU A 76 -5.23 -12.42 -13.28
CA LEU A 76 -5.74 -13.04 -12.05
C LEU A 76 -5.58 -14.57 -12.07
N LYS A 77 -5.85 -15.22 -13.20
CA LYS A 77 -5.67 -16.69 -13.35
C LYS A 77 -4.22 -17.13 -13.27
N GLU A 78 -3.29 -16.28 -13.69
CA GLU A 78 -1.86 -16.57 -13.62
C GLU A 78 -1.33 -16.37 -12.19
N VAL A 79 -1.59 -15.22 -11.56
CA VAL A 79 -1.03 -14.88 -10.25
C VAL A 79 -1.52 -15.78 -9.12
N THR A 80 -2.73 -16.34 -9.26
CA THR A 80 -3.30 -17.31 -8.32
C THR A 80 -2.59 -18.67 -8.32
N LYS A 81 -1.81 -18.97 -9.37
CA LYS A 81 -1.02 -20.21 -9.46
C LYS A 81 0.41 -20.04 -8.95
N LEU A 82 0.83 -18.81 -8.65
CA LEU A 82 2.18 -18.54 -8.20
C LEU A 82 2.36 -19.03 -6.75
N PRO A 83 3.46 -19.74 -6.46
CA PRO A 83 3.80 -20.08 -5.08
C PRO A 83 4.09 -18.80 -4.29
N GLN A 84 3.96 -18.89 -2.96
CA GLN A 84 4.35 -17.78 -2.10
C GLN A 84 5.82 -17.43 -2.31
N SER A 85 6.09 -16.13 -2.40
CA SER A 85 7.42 -15.61 -2.67
C SER A 85 8.18 -15.31 -1.38
N SER A 86 9.50 -15.20 -1.46
CA SER A 86 10.33 -14.93 -0.27
C SER A 86 10.01 -13.58 0.38
N LEU A 87 9.73 -12.53 -0.41
CA LEU A 87 9.37 -11.21 0.11
C LEU A 87 7.94 -11.18 0.63
N GLU A 88 7.01 -11.90 -0.01
CA GLU A 88 5.66 -12.09 0.55
C GLU A 88 5.72 -12.67 1.96
N ILE A 89 6.52 -13.73 2.17
CA ILE A 89 6.66 -14.37 3.48
C ILE A 89 7.33 -13.42 4.48
N ALA A 90 8.41 -12.74 4.08
CA ALA A 90 9.17 -11.85 4.95
C ALA A 90 8.36 -10.64 5.43
N GLU A 91 7.59 -10.02 4.54
CA GLU A 91 6.80 -8.83 4.86
C GLU A 91 5.35 -9.17 5.25
N SER A 92 4.90 -10.41 5.04
CA SER A 92 3.48 -10.80 5.11
C SER A 92 2.61 -9.87 4.26
N LEU A 93 2.95 -9.77 2.96
CA LEU A 93 2.32 -8.92 1.95
C LEU A 93 2.21 -9.65 0.60
N GLU A 94 1.01 -10.13 0.26
CA GLU A 94 0.76 -10.98 -0.93
C GLU A 94 1.17 -10.37 -2.26
N GLN A 95 1.09 -9.05 -2.41
CA GLN A 95 1.37 -8.36 -3.67
C GLN A 95 2.86 -8.39 -4.03
N LEU A 96 3.73 -8.65 -3.06
CA LEU A 96 5.17 -8.80 -3.33
C LEU A 96 5.46 -10.05 -4.17
N ARG A 97 4.61 -11.07 -4.11
CA ARG A 97 4.68 -12.23 -5.01
C ARG A 97 4.53 -11.84 -6.46
N TRP A 98 3.61 -10.93 -6.76
CA TRP A 98 3.38 -10.48 -8.14
C TRP A 98 4.58 -9.64 -8.61
N LEU A 99 5.09 -8.73 -7.77
CA LEU A 99 6.28 -7.95 -8.09
C LEU A 99 7.51 -8.83 -8.32
N GLN A 100 7.77 -9.82 -7.46
CA GLN A 100 8.90 -10.74 -7.62
C GLN A 100 8.83 -11.59 -8.88
N ASN A 101 7.62 -11.85 -9.40
CA ASN A 101 7.42 -12.58 -10.66
C ASN A 101 7.29 -11.65 -11.87
N GLY A 102 7.64 -10.36 -11.74
CA GLY A 102 7.73 -9.42 -12.86
C GLY A 102 6.41 -8.76 -13.28
N TYR A 103 5.32 -8.97 -12.55
CA TYR A 103 4.07 -8.26 -12.80
C TYR A 103 4.17 -6.80 -12.34
N LYS A 104 3.49 -5.91 -13.06
CA LYS A 104 3.42 -4.49 -12.70
C LYS A 104 2.10 -4.16 -12.02
N ILE A 105 2.19 -3.39 -10.94
CA ILE A 105 1.03 -2.94 -10.16
C ILE A 105 0.92 -1.42 -10.29
N LYS A 106 -0.12 -0.94 -10.96
CA LYS A 106 -0.43 0.50 -11.06
C LYS A 106 -1.03 0.99 -9.74
N VAL A 107 -0.60 2.13 -9.25
CA VAL A 107 -1.09 2.72 -8.00
C VAL A 107 -1.85 4.00 -8.32
N GLY A 108 -3.16 3.99 -8.06
CA GLY A 108 -3.96 5.22 -8.05
C GLY A 108 -3.91 5.88 -6.67
N THR A 109 -4.08 7.20 -6.59
CA THR A 109 -4.17 7.92 -5.31
C THR A 109 -5.63 8.23 -4.95
N THR A 110 -5.95 8.21 -3.67
CA THR A 110 -7.28 8.59 -3.16
C THR A 110 -7.18 9.33 -1.83
N ASP A 111 -8.11 10.25 -1.59
CA ASP A 111 -8.28 10.93 -0.31
C ASP A 111 -9.29 10.21 0.60
N VAL A 112 -10.00 9.21 0.06
CA VAL A 112 -11.04 8.46 0.78
C VAL A 112 -10.42 7.72 1.96
N GLU A 113 -10.98 7.97 3.14
CA GLU A 113 -10.63 7.24 4.35
C GLU A 113 -11.21 5.83 4.32
N THR A 114 -10.35 4.83 4.48
CA THR A 114 -10.77 3.44 4.70
C THR A 114 -10.33 3.05 6.10
N VAL A 115 -11.26 2.53 6.90
CA VAL A 115 -10.93 1.97 8.21
C VAL A 115 -10.58 0.50 8.03
N GLY A 116 -9.29 0.19 8.06
CA GLY A 116 -8.80 -1.18 8.22
C GLY A 116 -8.88 -1.58 9.68
N ILE A 117 -9.31 -2.80 9.97
CA ILE A 117 -9.44 -3.32 11.32
C ILE A 117 -8.52 -4.52 11.45
N ASP A 118 -7.31 -4.29 11.98
CA ASP A 118 -6.31 -5.33 12.18
C ASP A 118 -6.07 -5.60 13.68
N THR A 119 -6.43 -4.65 14.56
CA THR A 119 -6.36 -4.80 16.02
C THR A 119 -7.69 -4.48 16.72
N PRO A 120 -7.88 -4.88 17.99
CA PRO A 120 -9.04 -4.46 18.77
C PRO A 120 -9.19 -2.92 18.88
N GLU A 121 -8.07 -2.19 18.95
CA GLU A 121 -8.07 -0.73 18.98
C GLU A 121 -8.52 -0.12 17.65
N ASP A 122 -8.24 -0.78 16.52
CA ASP A 122 -8.77 -0.37 15.22
C ASP A 122 -10.29 -0.54 15.15
N LEU A 123 -10.83 -1.61 15.74
CA LEU A 123 -12.27 -1.82 15.82
C LEU A 123 -12.93 -0.69 16.62
N GLN A 124 -12.37 -0.32 17.78
CA GLN A 124 -12.89 0.80 18.57
C GLN A 124 -12.90 2.11 17.78
N ARG A 125 -11.81 2.40 17.06
CA ARG A 125 -11.73 3.58 16.17
C ARG A 125 -12.76 3.53 15.04
N ALA A 126 -13.01 2.35 14.46
CA ALA A 126 -14.02 2.16 13.43
C ALA A 126 -15.44 2.43 13.95
N GLU A 127 -15.76 1.93 15.15
CA GLU A 127 -17.04 2.18 15.80
C GLU A 127 -17.27 3.67 16.06
N ASP A 128 -16.26 4.37 16.57
CA ASP A 128 -16.35 5.81 16.86
C ASP A 128 -16.49 6.63 15.57
N PHE A 129 -15.75 6.25 14.52
CA PHE A 129 -15.88 6.86 13.19
C PHE A 129 -17.31 6.69 12.62
N LEU A 130 -17.92 5.51 12.75
CA LEU A 130 -19.29 5.26 12.28
C LEU A 130 -20.34 6.04 13.09
N LYS A 131 -20.16 6.19 14.41
CA LYS A 131 -21.06 6.98 15.26
C LYS A 131 -21.03 8.47 14.90
N ASN A 132 -19.87 8.99 14.53
CA ASN A 132 -19.66 10.41 14.17
C ASN A 132 -20.02 10.76 12.71
N ARG A 133 -20.42 9.77 11.91
CA ARG A 133 -20.86 9.97 10.51
C ARG A 133 -22.36 10.26 10.35
N LYS A 134 -23.10 10.47 11.44
CA LYS A 134 -24.50 10.91 11.43
C LYS A 134 -24.64 12.40 11.15
#